data_AF-A0A843XC89-F1
#
_entry.id   AF-A0A843XC89-F1
#
_cell.length_a   1.000
_cell.length_b   1.000
_cell.length_c   1.000
_cell.angle_alpha   90.00
_cell.angle_beta   90.00
_cell.angle_gamma   90.00
#
_symmetry.space_group_name_H-M   'P 1'
#
loop_
_entity.id
_entity.type
_entity.pdbx_description
1 polymer ?
#
loop_
_entity_poly.entity_id
_entity_poly.type
_entity_poly.pdbx_seq_one_letter_code
_entity_poly.pdbx_strand_id
1 'polypeptide(L)'
;MEMVSKAVGLYFADRDFRFLHDRVADLFAELLQADLERLRAGDVEKVKLAAKWWPSLDSYGRSTLLCESIALRLFPRHSDPKYPTLEVWHYAYRVRERLWKEVLVLLRSSSLLLTRRDLALPEVLMAPNQWELLFYERVAFGAMRTHKDLFIRHDGKRLADYQEQVAEGKATMAAGALFPHEILISACGGEAEDKVAELQWRRMVEDLSKKGKLTNCMAVCAMSGSIETRLQVVCVAIKLLVAELSEEPWNRSLITFSRDPRQHRIEGKTLR
;
A
#
# COMPACT_ATOMS: atom_id res chain seq x y z
N MET A 1 14.27 20.84 16.99
CA MET A 1 14.37 22.29 17.28
C MET A 1 15.05 23.04 16.14
N GLU A 2 16.16 22.54 15.60
CA GLU A 2 16.90 23.17 14.49
C GLU A 2 16.06 23.41 13.22
N MET A 3 15.29 22.40 12.77
CA MET A 3 14.40 22.52 11.61
C MET A 3 13.29 23.57 11.79
N VAL A 4 12.74 23.71 13.00
CA VAL A 4 11.70 24.70 13.32
C VAL A 4 12.28 26.11 13.26
N SER A 5 13.45 26.32 13.85
CA SER A 5 14.15 27.60 13.79
C SER A 5 14.46 28.00 12.34
N LYS A 6 14.91 27.04 11.52
CA LYS A 6 15.13 27.26 10.09
C LYS A 6 13.84 27.60 9.34
N ALA A 7 12.74 26.89 9.61
CA ALA A 7 11.44 27.18 8.99
C ALA A 7 10.90 28.57 9.37
N VAL A 8 11.05 28.97 10.63
CA VAL A 8 10.69 30.32 11.09
C VAL A 8 11.56 31.37 10.42
N GLY A 9 12.87 31.15 10.36
CA GLY A 9 13.80 32.03 9.66
C GLY A 9 13.43 32.21 8.18
N LEU A 10 13.13 31.11 7.47
CA LEU A 10 12.69 31.15 6.09
C LEU A 10 11.34 31.86 5.93
N TYR A 11 10.38 31.64 6.83
CA TYR A 11 9.07 32.30 6.78
C TYR A 11 9.16 33.83 6.86
N PHE A 12 10.11 34.36 7.63
CA PHE A 12 10.31 35.81 7.74
C PHE A 12 11.26 36.39 6.68
N ALA A 13 12.23 35.61 6.21
CA ALA A 13 13.26 36.09 5.27
C ALA A 13 12.88 35.90 3.80
N ASP A 14 12.16 34.83 3.46
CA ASP A 14 11.86 34.42 2.09
C ASP A 14 10.36 34.59 1.77
N ARG A 15 10.07 35.45 0.79
CA ARG A 15 8.69 35.76 0.37
C ARG A 15 8.01 34.59 -0.32
N ASP A 16 8.75 33.81 -1.11
CA ASP A 16 8.21 32.70 -1.89
C ASP A 16 7.88 31.53 -0.96
N PHE A 17 8.78 31.26 0.00
CA PHE A 17 8.52 30.26 1.04
C PHE A 17 7.27 30.63 1.87
N ARG A 18 7.17 31.89 2.31
CA ARG A 18 6.00 32.37 3.06
C ARG A 18 4.71 32.21 2.25
N PHE A 19 4.72 32.66 0.99
CA PHE A 19 3.56 32.54 0.10
C PHE A 19 3.14 31.07 -0.07
N LEU A 20 4.07 30.17 -0.37
CA LEU A 20 3.77 28.74 -0.50
C LEU A 20 3.20 28.16 0.79
N HIS A 21 3.82 28.46 1.93
CA HIS A 21 3.38 27.97 3.23
C HIS A 21 1.95 28.42 3.56
N ASP A 22 1.65 29.70 3.37
CA ASP A 22 0.31 30.26 3.61
C ASP A 22 -0.73 29.65 2.66
N ARG A 23 -0.41 29.50 1.37
CA ARG A 23 -1.35 28.91 0.39
C ARG A 23 -1.64 27.44 0.68
N VAL A 24 -0.64 26.68 1.12
CA VAL A 24 -0.85 25.29 1.55
C VAL A 24 -1.70 25.26 2.82
N ALA A 25 -1.44 26.14 3.77
CA ALA A 25 -2.22 26.21 5.01
C ALA A 25 -3.69 26.60 4.76
N ASP A 26 -3.94 27.57 3.88
CA ASP A 26 -5.29 27.97 3.45
C ASP A 26 -6.02 26.80 2.80
N LEU A 27 -5.39 26.15 1.82
CA LEU A 27 -5.99 25.03 1.10
C LEU A 27 -6.41 23.90 2.04
N PHE A 28 -5.54 23.50 2.97
CA PHE A 28 -5.88 22.45 3.93
C PHE A 28 -6.97 22.89 4.91
N ALA A 29 -6.98 24.14 5.35
CA ALA A 29 -8.04 24.67 6.21
C ALA A 29 -9.41 24.61 5.50
N GLU A 30 -9.49 25.11 4.27
CA GLU A 30 -10.71 25.09 3.45
C GLU A 30 -11.22 23.65 3.21
N LEU A 31 -10.31 22.74 2.84
CA LEU A 31 -10.68 21.35 2.59
C LEU A 31 -11.20 20.65 3.85
N LEU A 32 -10.51 20.80 4.98
CA LEU A 32 -10.93 20.20 6.25
C LEU A 32 -12.24 20.77 6.76
N GLN A 33 -12.45 22.09 6.60
CA GLN A 33 -13.71 22.72 6.98
C GLN A 33 -14.87 22.21 6.13
N ALA A 34 -14.70 22.17 4.81
CA ALA A 34 -15.73 21.66 3.90
C ALA A 34 -16.05 20.18 4.16
N ASP A 35 -15.04 19.36 4.46
CA ASP A 35 -15.22 17.96 4.82
C ASP A 35 -15.96 17.79 6.16
N LEU A 36 -15.67 18.66 7.14
CA LEU A 36 -16.37 18.67 8.43
C LEU A 36 -17.85 19.07 8.29
N GLU A 37 -18.14 20.06 7.44
CA GLU A 37 -19.50 20.50 7.14
C GLU A 37 -20.30 19.39 6.44
N ARG A 38 -19.70 18.69 5.46
CA ARG A 38 -20.31 17.52 4.81
C ARG A 38 -20.59 16.40 5.80
N LEU A 39 -19.64 16.11 6.69
CA LEU A 39 -19.81 15.10 7.72
C LEU A 39 -20.97 15.45 8.66
N ARG A 40 -21.08 16.71 9.09
CA ARG A 40 -22.18 17.21 9.93
C ARG A 40 -23.53 17.19 9.21
N ALA A 41 -23.54 17.39 7.89
CA ALA A 41 -24.75 17.29 7.06
C ALA A 41 -25.19 15.85 6.78
N GLY A 42 -24.39 14.84 7.18
CA GLY A 42 -24.66 13.42 6.89
C GLY A 42 -24.25 12.98 5.49
N ASP A 43 -23.64 13.86 4.69
CA ASP A 43 -23.14 13.61 3.33
C ASP A 43 -21.76 12.92 3.37
N VAL A 44 -21.68 11.79 4.08
CA VAL A 44 -20.42 11.10 4.40
C VAL A 44 -19.69 10.70 3.12
N GLU A 45 -20.40 10.22 2.09
CA GLU A 45 -19.82 9.81 0.79
C GLU A 45 -19.12 10.94 0.01
N LYS A 46 -19.43 12.20 0.31
CA LYS A 46 -18.81 13.37 -0.34
C LYS A 46 -17.61 13.92 0.43
N VAL A 47 -17.28 13.34 1.58
CA VAL A 47 -16.10 13.71 2.39
C VAL A 47 -14.84 13.33 1.61
N LYS A 48 -13.95 14.30 1.39
CA LYS A 48 -12.71 14.11 0.65
C LYS A 48 -11.61 13.49 1.53
N LEU A 49 -10.47 13.19 0.90
CA LEU A 49 -9.31 12.54 1.53
C LEU A 49 -8.32 13.53 2.16
N ALA A 50 -8.68 14.79 2.38
CA ALA A 50 -7.74 15.80 2.89
C ALA A 50 -7.17 15.41 4.26
N ALA A 51 -8.01 14.90 5.17
CA ALA A 51 -7.58 14.41 6.47
C ALA A 51 -6.67 13.16 6.41
N LYS A 52 -6.73 12.38 5.32
CA LYS A 52 -5.85 11.22 5.09
C LYS A 52 -4.43 11.65 4.76
N TRP A 53 -4.29 12.64 3.88
CA TRP A 53 -2.99 13.20 3.45
C TRP A 53 -2.41 14.22 4.44
N TRP A 54 -3.08 14.42 5.57
CA TRP A 54 -2.63 15.29 6.64
C TRP A 54 -1.28 14.84 7.22
N PRO A 55 -0.29 15.75 7.37
CA PRO A 55 1.01 15.43 7.97
C PRO A 55 0.85 14.89 9.38
N SER A 56 1.45 13.73 9.69
CA SER A 56 1.46 13.23 11.06
C SER A 56 2.10 14.26 12.00
N LEU A 57 1.57 14.37 13.23
CA LEU A 57 2.03 15.35 14.20
C LEU A 57 3.51 15.16 14.60
N ASP A 58 4.12 14.01 14.29
CA ASP A 58 5.42 13.64 14.86
C ASP A 58 6.64 13.97 13.99
N SER A 59 6.49 14.32 12.70
CA SER A 59 7.66 14.61 11.85
C SER A 59 7.57 15.96 11.11
N TYR A 60 6.91 16.01 9.96
CA TYR A 60 6.94 17.16 9.05
C TYR A 60 6.03 18.31 9.48
N GLY A 61 4.90 18.00 10.12
CA GLY A 61 3.93 18.99 10.57
C GLY A 61 4.43 19.90 11.71
N ARG A 62 5.25 19.34 12.62
CA ARG A 62 5.91 20.12 13.69
C ARG A 62 7.12 20.89 13.19
N SER A 63 7.91 20.29 12.29
CA SER A 63 9.16 20.90 11.82
C SER A 63 8.94 22.12 10.91
N THR A 64 7.81 22.18 10.20
CA THR A 64 7.45 23.28 9.28
C THR A 64 6.42 24.26 9.85
N LEU A 65 5.91 24.01 11.07
CA LEU A 65 4.78 24.73 11.68
C LEU A 65 3.49 24.74 10.85
N LEU A 66 3.39 23.94 9.78
CA LEU A 66 2.23 23.92 8.89
C LEU A 66 0.95 23.49 9.64
N CYS A 67 1.06 22.52 10.55
CA CYS A 67 -0.06 22.09 11.39
C CYS A 67 -0.58 23.22 12.30
N GLU A 68 0.32 24.07 12.78
CA GLU A 68 -0.04 25.22 13.61
C GLU A 68 -0.76 26.28 12.77
N SER A 69 -0.20 26.63 11.62
CA SER A 69 -0.77 27.62 10.70
C SER A 69 -2.14 27.23 10.16
N ILE A 70 -2.40 25.95 9.94
CA ILE A 70 -3.73 25.45 9.57
C ILE A 70 -4.68 25.48 10.77
N ALA A 71 -4.23 25.05 11.96
CA ALA A 71 -5.05 25.08 13.16
C ALA A 71 -5.49 26.50 13.53
N LEU A 72 -4.61 27.48 13.36
CA LEU A 72 -4.90 28.90 13.60
C LEU A 72 -5.95 29.46 12.63
N ARG A 73 -5.97 28.98 11.38
CA ARG A 73 -6.99 29.36 10.38
C ARG A 73 -8.36 28.74 10.68
N LEU A 74 -8.37 27.48 11.11
CA LEU A 74 -9.60 26.77 11.47
C LEU A 74 -10.20 27.22 12.81
N PHE A 75 -9.35 27.63 13.76
CA PHE A 75 -9.77 28.07 15.08
C PHE A 75 -9.21 29.47 15.42
N PRO A 76 -9.70 30.54 14.77
CA PRO A 76 -9.27 31.91 15.07
C PRO A 76 -9.51 32.30 16.53
N ARG A 77 -8.80 33.31 17.05
CA ARG A 77 -8.95 33.74 18.46
C ARG A 77 -10.37 34.14 18.88
N HIS A 78 -11.19 34.62 17.94
CA HIS A 78 -12.58 34.97 18.21
C HIS A 78 -13.52 33.76 18.21
N SER A 79 -13.05 32.57 17.81
CA SER A 79 -13.88 31.35 17.71
C SER A 79 -14.22 30.71 19.05
N ASP A 80 -13.48 31.03 20.13
CA ASP A 80 -13.74 30.51 21.47
C ASP A 80 -13.50 31.64 22.50
N PRO A 81 -14.45 31.88 23.43
CA PRO A 81 -14.30 32.88 24.49
C PRO A 81 -13.05 32.69 25.36
N LYS A 82 -12.46 31.49 25.39
CA LYS A 82 -11.27 31.16 26.19
C LYS A 82 -9.96 31.53 25.50
N TYR A 83 -9.94 31.81 24.20
CA TYR A 83 -8.70 32.06 23.46
C TYR A 83 -8.11 33.47 23.64
N PRO A 84 -8.89 34.55 23.76
CA PRO A 84 -8.34 35.91 23.90
C PRO A 84 -7.47 36.10 25.15
N THR A 85 -7.73 35.35 26.22
CA THR A 85 -7.00 35.44 27.49
C THR A 85 -5.74 34.57 27.53
N LEU A 86 -5.49 33.76 26.52
CA LEU A 86 -4.33 32.86 26.46
C LEU A 86 -3.12 33.52 25.82
N GLU A 87 -1.95 33.21 26.39
CA GLU A 87 -0.67 33.48 25.73
C GLU A 87 -0.58 32.80 24.37
N VAL A 88 0.24 33.36 23.48
CA VAL A 88 0.38 32.90 22.07
C VAL A 88 0.73 31.42 21.98
N TRP A 89 1.70 30.95 22.77
CA TRP A 89 2.11 29.54 22.79
C TRP A 89 1.01 28.61 23.31
N HIS A 90 0.32 29.02 24.38
CA HIS A 90 -0.79 28.27 24.96
C HIS A 90 -1.96 28.18 23.98
N TYR A 91 -2.28 29.26 23.29
CA TYR A 91 -3.28 29.29 22.23
C TYR A 91 -2.90 28.35 21.07
N ALA A 92 -1.69 28.45 20.53
CA ALA A 92 -1.18 27.60 19.45
C ALA A 92 -1.19 26.10 19.82
N TYR A 93 -0.87 25.75 21.07
CA TYR A 93 -1.00 24.39 21.57
C TYR A 93 -2.46 23.92 21.59
N ARG A 94 -3.37 24.73 22.16
CA ARG A 94 -4.79 24.40 22.29
C ARG A 94 -5.48 24.20 20.94
N VAL A 95 -5.22 25.06 19.96
CA VAL A 95 -5.84 24.91 18.63
C VAL A 95 -5.32 23.69 17.89
N ARG A 96 -4.03 23.33 18.06
CA ARG A 96 -3.48 22.08 17.48
C ARG A 96 -4.10 20.84 18.12
N GLU A 97 -4.26 20.85 19.44
CA GLU A 97 -4.92 19.77 20.17
C GLU A 97 -6.38 19.62 19.71
N ARG A 98 -7.09 20.74 19.58
CA ARG A 98 -8.48 20.79 19.12
C ARG A 98 -8.62 20.28 17.68
N LEU A 99 -7.79 20.76 16.78
CA LEU A 99 -7.72 20.27 15.39
C LEU A 99 -7.56 18.75 15.35
N TRP A 100 -6.68 18.20 16.18
CA TRP A 100 -6.46 16.77 16.21
C TRP A 100 -7.70 16.01 16.72
N LYS A 101 -8.24 16.40 17.87
CA LYS A 101 -9.36 15.69 18.52
C LYS A 101 -10.69 15.87 17.79
N GLU A 102 -11.02 17.09 17.40
CA GLU A 102 -12.35 17.44 16.89
C GLU A 102 -12.44 17.32 15.36
N VAL A 103 -11.34 17.46 14.62
CA VAL A 103 -11.38 17.45 13.16
C VAL A 103 -10.72 16.19 12.61
N LEU A 104 -9.44 15.97 12.90
CA LEU A 104 -8.69 14.89 12.26
C LEU A 104 -9.13 13.51 12.73
N VAL A 105 -9.39 13.31 14.02
CA VAL A 105 -9.88 12.01 14.52
C VAL A 105 -11.25 11.70 13.94
N LEU A 106 -12.17 12.66 13.87
CA LEU A 106 -13.52 12.48 13.31
C LEU A 106 -13.50 12.26 11.79
N LEU A 107 -12.76 13.09 11.05
CA LEU A 107 -12.65 12.96 9.60
C LEU A 107 -11.88 11.71 9.20
N ARG A 108 -10.83 11.32 9.95
CA ARG A 108 -10.15 10.05 9.69
C ARG A 108 -11.03 8.87 10.06
N SER A 109 -11.71 8.85 11.21
CA SER A 109 -12.56 7.70 11.54
C SER A 109 -13.67 7.50 10.49
N SER A 110 -14.30 8.57 10.02
CA SER A 110 -15.34 8.53 8.99
C SER A 110 -14.80 8.24 7.58
N SER A 111 -13.79 9.00 7.11
CA SER A 111 -13.17 8.81 5.77
C SER A 111 -12.42 7.48 5.66
N LEU A 112 -11.80 7.02 6.75
CA LEU A 112 -11.11 5.73 6.79
C LEU A 112 -12.13 4.59 6.81
N LEU A 113 -13.31 4.74 7.43
CA LEU A 113 -14.42 3.79 7.31
C LEU A 113 -14.94 3.70 5.87
N LEU A 114 -15.11 4.84 5.20
CA LEU A 114 -15.52 4.89 3.78
C LEU A 114 -14.46 4.26 2.88
N THR A 115 -13.21 4.72 2.96
CA THR A 115 -12.13 4.12 2.15
C THR A 115 -11.92 2.66 2.48
N ARG A 116 -12.12 2.20 3.72
CA ARG A 116 -12.05 0.77 4.05
C ARG A 116 -13.20 -0.05 3.46
N ARG A 117 -14.40 0.52 3.39
CA ARG A 117 -15.55 -0.09 2.71
C ARG A 117 -15.36 -0.09 1.20
N ASP A 118 -14.96 1.03 0.61
CA ASP A 118 -14.79 1.19 -0.84
C ASP A 118 -13.57 0.43 -1.38
N LEU A 119 -12.48 0.40 -0.61
CA LEU A 119 -11.26 -0.38 -0.89
C LEU A 119 -11.42 -1.86 -0.49
N ALA A 120 -12.56 -2.24 0.08
CA ALA A 120 -12.89 -3.60 0.49
C ALA A 120 -11.76 -4.28 1.29
N LEU A 121 -11.18 -3.54 2.25
CA LEU A 121 -10.09 -4.07 3.07
C LEU A 121 -10.63 -5.21 3.95
N PRO A 122 -10.07 -6.42 3.85
CA PRO A 122 -10.63 -7.60 4.49
C PRO A 122 -10.67 -7.44 6.01
N GLU A 123 -9.67 -6.79 6.62
CA GLU A 123 -9.55 -6.66 8.08
C GLU A 123 -10.75 -5.95 8.73
N VAL A 124 -11.43 -5.09 7.97
CA VAL A 124 -12.55 -4.27 8.45
C VAL A 124 -13.85 -5.05 8.46
N LEU A 125 -13.96 -6.06 7.60
CA LEU A 125 -15.06 -7.02 7.58
C LEU A 125 -14.77 -8.20 8.50
N MET A 126 -13.50 -8.60 8.63
CA MET A 126 -13.06 -9.67 9.52
C MET A 126 -13.25 -9.30 11.00
N ALA A 127 -12.94 -8.07 11.42
CA ALA A 127 -13.07 -7.63 12.81
C ALA A 127 -14.49 -7.77 13.39
N PRO A 128 -15.57 -7.36 12.69
CA PRO A 128 -16.95 -7.59 13.12
C PRO A 128 -17.50 -8.98 12.74
N ASN A 129 -16.67 -9.92 12.28
CA ASN A 129 -17.07 -11.24 11.76
C ASN A 129 -18.06 -11.20 10.57
N GLN A 130 -17.99 -10.16 9.73
CA GLN A 130 -18.84 -9.99 8.55
C GLN A 130 -18.20 -10.64 7.30
N TRP A 131 -17.90 -11.94 7.40
CA TRP A 131 -17.21 -12.69 6.33
C TRP A 131 -18.05 -12.80 5.04
N GLU A 132 -19.38 -12.83 5.16
CA GLU A 132 -20.31 -12.92 4.03
C GLU A 132 -20.17 -11.75 3.03
N LEU A 133 -19.74 -10.58 3.51
CA LEU A 133 -19.56 -9.38 2.68
C LEU A 133 -18.19 -9.33 1.99
N LEU A 134 -17.30 -10.29 2.27
CA LEU A 134 -15.99 -10.35 1.62
C LEU A 134 -16.14 -10.67 0.14
N PHE A 135 -15.44 -9.87 -0.68
CA PHE A 135 -15.35 -10.05 -2.11
C PHE A 135 -13.93 -10.49 -2.48
N TYR A 136 -13.73 -11.81 -2.56
CA TYR A 136 -12.40 -12.44 -2.69
C TYR A 136 -11.56 -11.92 -3.86
N GLU A 137 -12.16 -11.54 -4.98
CA GLU A 137 -11.44 -10.99 -6.15
C GLU A 137 -10.69 -9.68 -5.84
N ARG A 138 -11.20 -8.87 -4.90
CA ARG A 138 -10.58 -7.59 -4.50
C ARG A 138 -9.63 -7.73 -3.32
N VAL A 139 -9.65 -8.86 -2.62
CA VAL A 139 -8.78 -9.07 -1.46
C VAL A 139 -7.34 -9.21 -1.95
N ALA A 140 -6.47 -8.30 -1.48
CA ALA A 140 -5.06 -8.36 -1.79
C ALA A 140 -4.45 -9.67 -1.28
N PHE A 141 -3.62 -10.31 -2.10
CA PHE A 141 -3.02 -11.59 -1.71
C PHE A 141 -2.17 -11.50 -0.43
N GLY A 142 -1.46 -10.39 -0.22
CA GLY A 142 -0.72 -10.16 1.03
C GLY A 142 -1.62 -10.34 2.27
N ALA A 143 -2.85 -9.81 2.21
CA ALA A 143 -3.82 -9.97 3.29
C ALA A 143 -4.36 -11.42 3.39
N MET A 144 -4.60 -12.09 2.27
CA MET A 144 -4.99 -13.52 2.25
C MET A 144 -3.93 -14.40 2.91
N ARG A 145 -2.65 -14.15 2.61
CA ARG A 145 -1.53 -14.91 3.17
C ARG A 145 -1.35 -14.64 4.66
N THR A 146 -1.33 -13.36 5.06
CA THR A 146 -1.15 -12.99 6.48
C THR A 146 -2.24 -13.55 7.37
N HIS A 147 -3.48 -13.59 6.88
CA HIS A 147 -4.63 -14.03 7.68
C HIS A 147 -5.20 -15.39 7.22
N LYS A 148 -4.38 -16.23 6.58
CA LYS A 148 -4.81 -17.51 5.97
C LYS A 148 -5.65 -18.36 6.93
N ASP A 149 -5.18 -18.51 8.17
CA ASP A 149 -5.87 -19.31 9.19
C ASP A 149 -7.25 -18.77 9.53
N LEU A 150 -7.44 -17.44 9.49
CA LEU A 150 -8.73 -16.81 9.76
C LEU A 150 -9.71 -17.06 8.62
N PHE A 151 -9.26 -16.95 7.36
CA PHE A 151 -10.09 -17.28 6.19
C PHE A 151 -10.53 -18.74 6.22
N ILE A 152 -9.62 -19.67 6.52
CA ILE A 152 -9.95 -21.10 6.59
C ILE A 152 -10.94 -21.39 7.71
N ARG A 153 -10.75 -20.79 8.89
CA ARG A 153 -11.62 -21.03 10.06
C ARG A 153 -13.02 -20.46 9.90
N HIS A 154 -13.15 -19.27 9.34
CA HIS A 154 -14.42 -18.55 9.31
C HIS A 154 -15.17 -18.65 7.98
N ASP A 155 -14.47 -18.82 6.86
CA ASP A 155 -15.09 -18.82 5.53
C ASP A 155 -14.43 -19.79 4.54
N GLY A 156 -14.01 -20.97 5.05
CA GLY A 156 -13.26 -21.95 4.27
C GLY A 156 -14.00 -22.50 3.05
N LYS A 157 -15.34 -22.57 3.08
CA LYS A 157 -16.15 -23.05 1.94
C LYS A 157 -16.09 -22.08 0.77
N ARG A 158 -16.41 -20.79 0.99
CA ARG A 158 -16.38 -19.77 -0.08
C ARG A 158 -14.96 -19.54 -0.59
N LEU A 159 -13.95 -19.68 0.29
CA LEU A 159 -12.55 -19.64 -0.12
C LEU A 159 -12.20 -20.79 -1.10
N ALA A 160 -12.65 -22.01 -0.81
CA ALA A 160 -12.42 -23.17 -1.69
C ALA A 160 -13.13 -23.00 -3.03
N ASP A 161 -14.40 -22.57 -3.01
CA ASP A 161 -15.18 -22.29 -4.23
C ASP A 161 -14.50 -21.20 -5.08
N TYR A 162 -13.99 -20.14 -4.45
CA TYR A 162 -13.22 -19.11 -5.13
C TYR A 162 -11.94 -19.66 -5.76
N GLN A 163 -11.17 -20.48 -5.03
CA GLN A 163 -9.95 -21.10 -5.57
C GLN A 163 -10.25 -21.99 -6.78
N GLU A 164 -11.36 -22.73 -6.76
CA GLU A 164 -11.82 -23.53 -7.90
C GLU A 164 -12.21 -22.65 -9.09
N GLN A 165 -12.99 -21.58 -8.86
CA GLN A 165 -13.33 -20.62 -9.90
C GLN A 165 -12.11 -19.95 -10.54
N VAL A 166 -11.06 -19.66 -9.75
CA VAL A 166 -9.79 -19.13 -10.27
C VAL A 166 -9.05 -20.20 -11.08
N ALA A 167 -9.04 -21.45 -10.63
CA ALA A 167 -8.42 -22.56 -11.36
C ALA A 167 -9.12 -22.84 -12.71
N GLU A 168 -10.44 -22.69 -12.76
CA GLU A 168 -11.25 -22.76 -13.98
C GLU A 168 -11.15 -21.52 -14.87
N GLY A 169 -10.49 -20.45 -14.40
CA GLY A 169 -10.35 -19.18 -15.11
C GLY A 169 -11.61 -18.31 -15.13
N LYS A 170 -12.62 -18.63 -14.31
CA LYS A 170 -13.86 -17.85 -14.17
C LYS A 170 -13.69 -16.61 -13.28
N ALA A 171 -12.77 -16.66 -12.32
CA ALA A 171 -12.45 -15.56 -11.43
C ALA A 171 -10.98 -15.14 -11.56
N THR A 172 -10.69 -13.85 -11.35
CA THR A 172 -9.32 -13.32 -11.44
C THR A 172 -8.72 -13.07 -10.07
N MET A 173 -7.55 -13.65 -9.80
CA MET A 173 -6.74 -13.30 -8.63
C MET A 173 -5.84 -12.08 -8.92
N ALA A 174 -5.84 -11.13 -7.99
CA ALA A 174 -4.90 -10.01 -8.01
C ALA A 174 -3.46 -10.49 -7.75
N ALA A 175 -2.66 -10.64 -8.80
CA ALA A 175 -1.25 -11.04 -8.72
C ALA A 175 -0.27 -9.88 -8.50
N GLY A 176 -0.72 -8.62 -8.67
CA GLY A 176 0.16 -7.45 -8.75
C GLY A 176 0.91 -7.05 -7.46
N ALA A 177 0.64 -7.72 -6.34
CA ALA A 177 1.26 -7.42 -5.05
C ALA A 177 2.40 -8.38 -4.64
N LEU A 178 2.65 -9.45 -5.41
CA LEU A 178 3.63 -10.47 -5.07
C LEU A 178 4.91 -10.34 -5.88
N PHE A 179 6.03 -10.62 -5.23
CA PHE A 179 7.29 -10.82 -5.93
C PHE A 179 7.46 -12.27 -6.41
N PRO A 180 8.19 -12.51 -7.51
CA PRO A 180 8.39 -13.85 -8.07
C PRO A 180 8.91 -14.88 -7.05
N HIS A 181 9.81 -14.42 -6.17
CA HIS A 181 10.40 -15.26 -5.14
C HIS A 181 9.43 -15.66 -4.04
N GLU A 182 8.42 -14.82 -3.75
CA GLU A 182 7.39 -15.14 -2.76
C GLU A 182 6.44 -16.22 -3.28
N ILE A 183 6.15 -16.18 -4.59
CA ILE A 183 5.36 -17.23 -5.27
C ILE A 183 6.13 -18.54 -5.25
N LEU A 184 7.42 -18.51 -5.58
CA LEU A 184 8.27 -19.71 -5.56
C LEU A 184 8.39 -20.33 -4.16
N ILE A 185 8.53 -19.51 -3.12
CA ILE A 185 8.51 -20.00 -1.72
C ILE A 185 7.18 -20.68 -1.40
N SER A 186 6.06 -20.12 -1.87
CA SER A 186 4.72 -20.70 -1.64
C SER A 186 4.54 -22.05 -2.33
N ALA A 187 5.12 -22.25 -3.52
CA ALA A 187 5.06 -23.53 -4.24
C ALA A 187 5.76 -24.68 -3.47
N CYS A 188 6.77 -24.34 -2.65
CA CYS A 188 7.50 -25.29 -1.83
C CYS A 188 6.78 -25.72 -0.53
N GLY A 189 5.66 -25.09 -0.15
CA GLY A 189 5.02 -25.28 1.16
C GLY A 189 3.99 -26.43 1.28
N GLY A 190 3.55 -27.02 0.16
CA GLY A 190 2.63 -28.19 0.12
C GLY A 190 1.70 -28.21 -1.10
N GLU A 191 0.95 -29.29 -1.35
CA GLU A 191 0.14 -29.48 -2.57
C GLU A 191 -0.96 -28.43 -2.80
N ALA A 192 -1.64 -27.97 -1.74
CA ALA A 192 -2.67 -26.94 -1.87
C ALA A 192 -2.07 -25.56 -2.16
N GLU A 193 -0.91 -25.26 -1.59
CA GLU A 193 -0.18 -24.01 -1.82
C GLU A 193 0.49 -23.99 -3.20
N ASP A 194 0.86 -25.16 -3.71
CA ASP A 194 1.39 -25.37 -5.05
C ASP A 194 0.40 -24.89 -6.12
N LYS A 195 -0.86 -25.34 -6.07
CA LYS A 195 -1.90 -24.92 -7.04
C LYS A 195 -2.13 -23.41 -7.06
N VAL A 196 -2.15 -22.77 -5.89
CA VAL A 196 -2.32 -21.31 -5.79
C VAL A 196 -1.09 -20.58 -6.33
N ALA A 197 0.11 -21.05 -6.01
CA ALA A 197 1.35 -20.47 -6.50
C ALA A 197 1.48 -20.58 -8.03
N GLU A 198 1.09 -21.70 -8.62
CA GLU A 198 1.04 -21.89 -10.08
C GLU A 198 0.12 -20.88 -10.77
N LEU A 199 -1.09 -20.69 -10.24
CA LEU A 199 -2.04 -19.72 -10.79
C LEU A 199 -1.51 -18.29 -10.70
N GLN A 200 -0.84 -17.96 -9.60
CA GLN A 200 -0.21 -16.66 -9.41
C GLN A 200 0.96 -16.41 -10.35
N TRP A 201 1.81 -17.41 -10.54
CA TRP A 201 2.94 -17.34 -11.44
C TRP A 201 2.48 -17.15 -12.88
N ARG A 202 1.54 -17.99 -13.34
CA ARG A 202 0.96 -17.87 -14.68
C ARG A 202 0.39 -16.48 -14.91
N ARG A 203 -0.37 -15.95 -13.93
CA ARG A 203 -0.95 -14.61 -14.04
C ARG A 203 0.11 -13.51 -14.10
N MET A 204 1.16 -13.61 -13.30
CA MET A 204 2.29 -12.67 -13.34
C MET A 204 2.97 -12.66 -14.71
N VAL A 205 3.25 -13.83 -15.28
CA VAL A 205 3.87 -13.98 -16.59
C VAL A 205 2.96 -13.44 -17.69
N GLU A 206 1.65 -13.71 -17.64
CA GLU A 206 0.66 -13.17 -18.58
C GLU A 206 0.58 -11.64 -18.53
N ASP A 207 0.48 -11.06 -17.33
CA ASP A 207 0.34 -9.61 -17.15
C ASP A 207 1.61 -8.86 -17.57
N LEU A 208 2.79 -9.46 -17.38
CA LEU A 208 4.06 -8.91 -17.88
C LEU A 208 4.18 -9.10 -19.40
N SER A 209 3.81 -10.26 -19.93
CA SER A 209 3.83 -10.52 -21.38
C SER A 209 2.95 -9.55 -22.16
N LYS A 210 1.81 -9.12 -21.60
CA LYS A 210 0.95 -8.09 -22.21
C LYS A 210 1.62 -6.72 -22.33
N LYS A 211 2.59 -6.41 -21.46
CA LYS A 211 3.38 -5.16 -21.54
C LYS A 211 4.52 -5.25 -22.55
N GLY A 212 4.92 -6.46 -22.93
CA GLY A 212 5.99 -6.75 -23.86
C GLY A 212 6.78 -7.98 -23.44
N LYS A 213 7.37 -8.66 -24.41
CA LYS A 213 8.31 -9.77 -24.18
C LYS A 213 9.75 -9.28 -24.26
N LEU A 214 10.66 -10.07 -23.70
CA LEU A 214 12.09 -9.77 -23.72
C LEU A 214 12.71 -10.34 -25.02
N THR A 215 13.11 -9.45 -25.92
CA THR A 215 13.82 -9.81 -27.16
C THR A 215 15.30 -10.07 -26.89
N ASN A 216 15.85 -11.17 -27.41
CA ASN A 216 17.29 -11.50 -27.27
C ASN A 216 17.83 -11.46 -25.83
N CYS A 217 17.01 -11.87 -24.86
CA CYS A 217 17.38 -11.91 -23.45
C CYS A 217 17.57 -13.36 -22.99
N MET A 218 18.63 -13.63 -22.22
CA MET A 218 18.89 -14.93 -21.63
C MET A 218 19.25 -14.80 -20.16
N ALA A 219 18.70 -15.69 -19.34
CA ALA A 219 19.03 -15.78 -17.93
C ALA A 219 20.36 -16.51 -17.70
N VAL A 220 21.27 -15.90 -16.93
CA VAL A 220 22.54 -16.51 -16.52
C VAL A 220 22.51 -16.82 -15.02
N CYS A 221 22.81 -18.06 -14.66
CA CYS A 221 22.68 -18.58 -13.31
C CYS A 221 24.05 -18.88 -12.66
N ALA A 222 24.52 -17.98 -11.80
CA ALA A 222 25.59 -18.29 -10.86
C ALA A 222 25.02 -19.04 -9.64
N MET A 223 25.36 -20.32 -9.51
CA MET A 223 25.11 -21.10 -8.29
C MET A 223 26.46 -21.23 -7.57
N SER A 224 26.76 -20.30 -6.66
CA SER A 224 27.94 -20.43 -5.78
C SER A 224 27.61 -21.36 -4.61
N GLY A 225 28.47 -22.35 -4.38
CA GLY A 225 28.29 -23.42 -3.39
C GLY A 225 28.33 -23.02 -1.91
N SER A 226 28.07 -21.77 -1.56
CA SER A 226 27.84 -21.39 -0.17
C SER A 226 26.98 -20.13 -0.07
N ILE A 227 26.12 -20.11 0.96
CA ILE A 227 25.40 -18.97 1.57
C ILE A 227 23.96 -18.70 1.09
N GLU A 228 23.07 -18.78 2.09
CA GLU A 228 21.69 -18.28 2.25
C GLU A 228 20.60 -18.67 1.24
N THR A 229 19.71 -19.54 1.73
CA THR A 229 18.51 -20.07 1.08
C THR A 229 17.60 -18.98 0.49
N ARG A 230 17.55 -17.77 1.08
CA ARG A 230 16.61 -16.71 0.65
C ARG A 230 17.09 -15.94 -0.58
N LEU A 231 18.37 -15.58 -0.67
CA LEU A 231 18.90 -14.90 -1.86
C LEU A 231 18.89 -15.84 -3.08
N GLN A 232 19.18 -17.12 -2.87
CA GLN A 232 19.14 -18.10 -3.95
C GLN A 232 17.74 -18.24 -4.55
N VAL A 233 16.70 -18.31 -3.72
CA VAL A 233 15.31 -18.37 -4.19
C VAL A 233 14.92 -17.11 -4.96
N VAL A 234 15.38 -15.93 -4.52
CA VAL A 234 15.19 -14.68 -5.29
C VAL A 234 15.86 -14.75 -6.66
N CYS A 235 17.12 -15.16 -6.69
CA CYS A 235 17.88 -15.29 -7.93
C CYS A 235 17.25 -16.31 -8.89
N VAL A 236 16.81 -17.47 -8.38
CA VAL A 236 16.15 -18.50 -9.18
C VAL A 236 14.84 -17.98 -9.73
N ALA A 237 13.98 -17.37 -8.90
CA ALA A 237 12.69 -16.87 -9.33
C ALA A 237 12.81 -15.79 -10.42
N ILE A 238 13.77 -14.86 -10.30
CA ILE A 238 14.00 -13.84 -11.34
C ILE A 238 14.47 -14.50 -12.65
N LYS A 239 15.37 -15.48 -12.57
CA LYS A 239 15.89 -16.18 -13.77
C LYS A 239 14.80 -16.99 -14.47
N LEU A 240 13.94 -17.67 -13.72
CA LEU A 240 12.77 -18.37 -14.26
C LEU A 240 11.83 -17.39 -14.95
N LEU A 241 11.54 -16.25 -14.32
CA LEU A 241 10.69 -15.22 -14.90
C LEU A 241 11.27 -14.67 -16.20
N VAL A 242 12.57 -14.37 -16.24
CA VAL A 242 13.26 -13.93 -17.47
C VAL A 242 13.15 -15.02 -18.55
N ALA A 243 13.40 -16.28 -18.21
CA ALA A 243 13.34 -17.37 -19.16
C ALA A 243 11.93 -17.55 -19.76
N GLU A 244 10.86 -17.32 -18.99
CA GLU A 244 9.47 -17.39 -19.49
C GLU A 244 9.04 -16.15 -20.30
N LEU A 245 9.57 -14.98 -19.98
CA LEU A 245 9.28 -13.73 -20.70
C LEU A 245 10.12 -13.55 -21.97
N SER A 246 11.24 -14.27 -22.09
CA SER A 246 12.09 -14.26 -23.28
C SER A 246 11.40 -14.87 -24.49
N GLU A 247 11.65 -14.29 -25.66
CA GLU A 247 11.22 -14.84 -26.95
C GLU A 247 12.11 -16.00 -27.41
N GLU A 248 11.61 -16.80 -28.35
CA GLU A 248 12.43 -17.79 -29.07
C GLU A 248 13.63 -17.10 -29.74
N PRO A 249 14.84 -17.71 -29.76
CA PRO A 249 15.15 -19.08 -29.35
C PRO A 249 15.54 -19.24 -27.87
N TRP A 250 15.44 -18.17 -27.07
CA TRP A 250 15.97 -18.12 -25.70
C TRP A 250 14.91 -18.40 -24.64
N ASN A 251 13.64 -18.50 -25.02
CA ASN A 251 12.56 -18.90 -24.12
C ASN A 251 12.91 -20.23 -23.43
N ARG A 252 12.64 -20.28 -22.13
CA ARG A 252 12.94 -21.44 -21.27
C ARG A 252 14.40 -21.88 -21.30
N SER A 253 15.34 -21.03 -21.75
CA SER A 253 16.76 -21.34 -21.75
C SER A 253 17.49 -20.59 -20.64
N LEU A 254 18.43 -21.26 -19.99
CA LEU A 254 19.30 -20.69 -18.96
C LEU A 254 20.73 -21.21 -19.12
N ILE A 255 21.71 -20.35 -18.88
CA ILE A 255 23.12 -20.73 -18.88
C ILE A 255 23.65 -20.71 -17.46
N THR A 256 24.42 -21.72 -17.08
CA THR A 256 25.13 -21.73 -15.81
C THR A 256 26.39 -20.86 -15.88
N PHE A 257 26.60 -20.02 -14.87
CA PHE A 257 27.84 -19.28 -14.69
C PHE A 257 28.81 -20.15 -13.88
N SER A 258 29.70 -20.84 -14.59
CA SER A 258 30.72 -21.71 -14.02
C SER A 258 31.98 -21.72 -14.91
N ARG A 259 33.02 -22.46 -14.52
CA ARG A 259 34.22 -22.66 -15.37
C ARG A 259 33.91 -23.38 -16.69
N ASP A 260 32.84 -24.17 -16.72
CA ASP A 260 32.31 -24.88 -17.90
C ASP A 260 30.82 -24.52 -18.04
N PRO A 261 30.49 -23.38 -18.68
CA PRO A 261 29.12 -22.91 -18.77
C PRO A 261 28.29 -23.85 -19.64
N ARG A 262 27.18 -24.35 -19.08
CA ARG A 262 26.24 -25.23 -19.78
C ARG A 262 24.91 -24.53 -19.97
N GLN A 263 24.38 -24.64 -21.18
CA GLN A 263 23.00 -24.27 -21.46
C GLN A 263 22.07 -25.40 -21.03
N HIS A 264 21.02 -25.03 -20.30
CA HIS A 264 19.94 -25.90 -19.90
C HIS A 264 18.63 -25.33 -20.43
N ARG A 265 17.72 -26.23 -20.80
CA ARG A 265 16.34 -25.89 -21.11
C ARG A 265 15.47 -26.30 -19.93
N ILE A 266 14.61 -25.39 -19.47
CA ILE A 266 13.63 -25.68 -18.42
C ILE A 266 12.57 -26.60 -19.03
N GLU A 267 12.46 -27.79 -18.45
CA GLU A 267 11.43 -28.78 -18.79
C GLU A 267 10.33 -28.72 -17.72
N GLY A 268 9.07 -28.92 -18.13
CA GLY A 268 7.92 -28.86 -17.22
C GLY A 268 6.92 -27.75 -17.57
N LYS A 269 5.73 -27.85 -16.97
CA LYS A 269 4.64 -26.85 -17.08
C LYS A 269 4.31 -26.20 -15.73
N THR A 270 5.02 -26.60 -14.69
CA THR A 270 4.86 -26.22 -13.28
C THR A 270 6.19 -25.73 -12.75
N LEU A 271 6.15 -24.99 -11.64
CA LEU A 271 7.29 -24.49 -10.87
C LEU A 271 8.06 -25.58 -10.13
N ARG A 272 7.50 -26.79 -10.02
CA ARG A 272 8.18 -28.00 -9.52
C ARG A 272 8.94 -28.74 -10.60
#